data_AF-R7ZF22-F1
#
_entry.id   AF-R7ZF22-F1
#
_cell.length_a   1.000
_cell.length_b   1.000
_cell.length_c   1.000
_cell.angle_alpha   90.00
_cell.angle_beta   90.00
_cell.angle_gamma   90.00
#
_symmetry.space_group_name_H-M   'P 1'
#
loop_
_entity.id
_entity.type
_entity.pdbx_description
1 polymer ?
#
loop_
_entity_poly.entity_id
_entity_poly.type
_entity_poly.pdbx_seq_one_letter_code
_entity_poly.pdbx_strand_id
1 'polypeptide(L)' 'MKSVNLQLDHNNSIEITQIDNTLFEVRLGINGSISMYYMTRAQLENLELGADVHIETIRAGLLND' A
#
# COMPACT_ATOMS: atom_id res chain seq x y z
N MET A 1 11.14 -9.50 -3.12
CA MET A 1 10.30 -8.28 -3.06
C MET A 1 8.85 -8.71 -2.98
N LYS A 2 8.06 -8.05 -2.13
CA LYS A 2 6.61 -8.31 -1.99
C LYS A 2 5.89 -7.01 -2.28
N SER A 3 4.84 -7.05 -3.08
CA SER A 3 4.00 -5.90 -3.38
C SER A 3 2.53 -6.25 -3.20
N VAL A 4 1.75 -5.24 -2.84
CA VAL A 4 0.29 -5.27 -2.86
C VAL A 4 -0.17 -4.11 -3.73
N ASN A 5 -1.07 -4.40 -4.67
CA ASN A 5 -1.68 -3.40 -5.53
C ASN A 5 -3.19 -3.50 -5.41
N LEU A 6 -3.85 -2.37 -5.15
CA LEU A 6 -5.29 -2.24 -5.17
C LEU A 6 -5.65 -1.30 -6.33
N GLN A 7 -6.31 -1.86 -7.34
CA GLN A 7 -6.91 -1.08 -8.41
C GLN A 7 -8.27 -0.58 -7.95
N LEU A 8 -8.48 0.73 -8.06
CA LEU A 8 -9.71 1.43 -7.71
C LEU A 8 -10.37 1.93 -9.01
N ASP A 9 -11.59 2.46 -8.88
CA ASP A 9 -12.34 3.03 -10.01
C ASP A 9 -11.61 4.22 -10.65
N HIS A 10 -12.02 4.58 -11.87
CA HIS A 10 -11.56 5.79 -12.56
C HIS A 10 -10.03 5.91 -12.73
N ASN A 11 -9.34 4.79 -12.96
CA ASN A 11 -7.88 4.72 -13.07
C ASN A 11 -7.13 5.16 -11.81
N ASN A 12 -7.77 5.05 -10.64
CA ASN A 12 -7.11 5.26 -9.37
C ASN A 12 -6.48 3.95 -8.89
N SER A 13 -5.33 4.01 -8.23
CA SER A 13 -4.67 2.82 -7.70
C SER A 13 -3.75 3.17 -6.54
N ILE A 14 -3.51 2.19 -5.68
CA ILE A 14 -2.42 2.24 -4.70
C ILE A 14 -1.58 0.98 -4.83
N GLU A 15 -0.28 1.16 -4.95
CA GLU A 15 0.70 0.09 -4.92
C GLU A 15 1.68 0.33 -3.78
N ILE A 16 1.89 -0.69 -2.95
CA ILE A 16 2.88 -0.65 -1.87
C ILE A 16 3.87 -1.79 -2.13
N THR A 17 5.13 -1.44 -2.36
CA THR A 17 6.22 -2.38 -2.61
C THR A 17 7.21 -2.33 -1.49
N GLN A 18 7.45 -3.46 -0.83
CA GLN A 18 8.53 -3.58 0.14
C GLN A 18 9.87 -3.70 -0.60
N ILE A 19 10.69 -2.65 -0.49
CA ILE A 19 12.04 -2.58 -1.07
C ILE A 19 13.00 -3.35 -0.16
N ASP A 20 12.94 -3.12 1.15
CA ASP A 20 13.71 -3.85 2.17
C ASP A 20 12.93 -3.98 3.51
N ASN A 21 13.58 -4.43 4.58
CA ASN A 21 12.93 -4.65 5.88
C ASN A 21 12.34 -3.38 6.51
N THR A 22 12.81 -2.21 6.10
CA THR A 22 12.49 -0.91 6.69
C THR A 22 11.94 0.10 5.69
N LEU A 23 12.13 -0.12 4.39
CA LEU A 23 11.77 0.81 3.32
C LEU A 23 10.68 0.25 2.40
N PHE A 24 9.67 1.09 2.17
CA PHE A 24 8.54 0.82 1.29
C PHE A 24 8.42 1.93 0.26
N GLU A 25 8.18 1.55 -0.99
CA GLU A 25 7.74 2.46 -2.05
C GLU A 25 6.21 2.42 -2.10
N VAL A 26 5.56 3.57 -2.03
CA VAL A 26 4.11 3.73 -2.17
C VAL A 26 3.84 4.54 -3.42
N ARG A 27 3.13 3.95 -4.39
CA ARG A 27 2.67 4.62 -5.59
C ARG A 27 1.17 4.85 -5.51
N LEU A 28 0.76 6.10 -5.67
CA LEU A 28 -0.63 6.51 -5.70
C LEU A 28 -0.96 7.01 -7.11
N GLY A 29 -1.77 6.24 -7.83
CA GLY A 29 -2.39 6.65 -9.09
C GLY A 29 -3.70 7.36 -8.82
N ILE A 30 -3.86 8.61 -9.25
CA ILE A 30 -5.14 9.35 -9.19
C ILE A 30 -5.41 9.99 -10.55
N ASN A 31 -6.55 9.66 -11.16
CA ASN A 31 -6.99 10.17 -12.45
C ASN A 31 -5.89 10.09 -13.54
N GLY A 32 -5.13 9.00 -13.55
CA GLY A 32 -4.02 8.79 -14.48
C GLY A 32 -2.69 9.49 -14.15
N SER A 33 -2.63 10.29 -13.08
CA SER A 33 -1.38 10.85 -12.54
C SER A 33 -0.81 9.93 -11.47
N ILE A 34 0.51 9.73 -11.44
CA ILE A 34 1.17 8.86 -10.46
C ILE A 34 2.06 9.71 -9.55
N SER A 35 1.83 9.60 -8.24
CA SER A 35 2.73 10.09 -7.20
C SER A 35 3.46 8.93 -6.55
N MET A 36 4.72 9.13 -6.17
CA MET A 36 5.52 8.11 -5.49
C MET A 36 6.11 8.66 -4.19
N TYR A 37 6.10 7.82 -3.16
CA TYR A 37 6.60 8.13 -1.83
C TYR A 37 7.47 6.99 -1.33
N TYR A 38 8.49 7.32 -0.55
CA TYR A 38 9.30 6.34 0.18
C TYR A 38 9.01 6.48 1.66
N MET A 39 8.59 5.39 2.28
CA MET A 39 8.10 5.38 3.65
C MET A 39 8.74 4.26 4.45
N THR A 40 8.97 4.54 5.73
CA THR A 40 9.27 3.51 6.72
C THR A 40 8.00 2.75 7.10
N ARG A 41 8.15 1.57 7.71
CA ARG A 41 6.99 0.82 8.26
C ARG A 41 6.12 1.69 9.19
N ALA A 42 6.74 2.43 10.10
CA ALA A 42 6.01 3.28 11.05
C ALA A 42 5.23 4.41 10.35
N GLN A 43 5.75 4.95 9.24
CA GLN A 43 5.04 5.94 8.45
C GLN A 43 3.88 5.31 7.67
N LEU A 44 4.07 4.09 7.15
CA LEU A 44 3.03 3.35 6.45
C LEU A 44 1.85 2.99 7.37
N GLU A 45 2.13 2.63 8.62
CA GLU A 45 1.11 2.32 9.64
C GLU A 45 0.26 3.55 10.02
N ASN A 46 0.77 4.76 9.80
CA ASN A 46 0.08 6.02 10.06
C ASN A 46 -0.29 6.76 8.76
N LEU A 47 -0.35 6.04 7.63
CA LEU A 47 -0.55 6.64 6.33
C LEU A 47 -1.99 7.12 6.15
N GLU A 48 -2.20 8.43 6.12
CA GLU A 48 -3.45 9.07 5.71
C GLU A 48 -3.30 9.64 4.29
N LEU A 49 -3.97 9.04 3.30
CA LEU A 49 -3.88 9.45 1.89
C LEU A 49 -5.04 10.36 1.42
N GLY A 50 -5.80 10.96 2.34
CA GLY A 50 -7.00 11.74 1.99
C GLY A 50 -8.14 10.90 1.40
N ALA A 51 -7.98 9.58 1.40
CA ALA A 51 -9.01 8.57 1.28
C ALA A 51 -8.89 7.69 2.54
N ASP A 52 -10.02 7.24 3.10
CA ASP A 52 -10.06 6.31 4.24
C ASP A 52 -9.48 4.95 3.81
N VAL A 53 -8.16 4.87 3.69
CA VAL A 53 -7.44 3.64 3.35
C VAL A 53 -6.96 3.04 4.66
N HIS A 54 -7.81 2.21 5.26
CA HIS A 54 -7.45 1.45 6.45
C HIS A 54 -6.73 0.15 6.04
N ILE A 55 -5.42 0.09 6.24
CA ILE A 55 -4.62 -1.11 5.96
C ILE A 55 -4.59 -1.98 7.22
N GLU A 56 -5.55 -2.90 7.35
CA GLU A 56 -5.48 -3.94 8.37
C GLU A 56 -4.51 -5.03 7.94
N THR A 57 -3.66 -5.47 8.87
CA THR A 57 -2.79 -6.62 8.65
C THR A 57 -3.65 -7.87 8.50
N ILE A 58 -3.78 -8.39 7.28
CA ILE A 58 -4.37 -9.71 7.05
C ILE A 58 -3.40 -10.74 7.61
N ARG A 59 -3.66 -11.20 8.84
CA ARG A 59 -3.10 -12.45 9.31
C ARG A 59 -3.80 -13.53 8.51
N ALA A 60 -3.08 -14.11 7.54
CA ALA A 60 -3.51 -15.35 6.91
C ALA A 60 -3.77 -16.35 8.04
N GLY A 61 -5.04 -16.60 8.34
CA GLY A 61 -5.45 -17.68 9.22
C GLY A 61 -4.81 -18.94 8.66
N LEU A 62 -4.11 -19.65 9.54
CA LEU A 62 -3.60 -20.99 9.32
C LEU A 62 -4.72 -21.83 8.69
N LEU A 63 -4.60 -22.16 7.41
CA LEU A 63 -5.34 -23.26 6.82
C LEU A 63 -4.77 -24.54 7.44
N ASN A 64 -5.37 -24.95 8.57
CA ASN A 64 -5.22 -26.30 9.10
C ASN A 64 -6.64 -26.86 9.22
N ASP A 65 -7.05 -27.62 8.20
CA ASP A 65 -8.04 -28.70 8.33
C ASP A 65 -7.27 -30.02 8.52
#